data_AF-A0A7D7QNP4-F1
#
_entry.id   AF-A0A7D7QNP4-F1
#
_cell.length_a   1.000
_cell.length_b   1.000
_cell.length_c   1.000
_cell.angle_alpha   90.00
_cell.angle_beta   90.00
_cell.angle_gamma   90.00
#
_symmetry.space_group_name_H-M   'P 1'
#
loop_
_entity.id
_entity.type
_entity.pdbx_description
1 polymer ?
#
loop_
_entity_poly.entity_id
_entity_poly.type
_entity_poly.pdbx_seq_one_letter_code
_entity_poly.pdbx_strand_id
1 'polypeptide(L)'
;MTPNYDEIMSWKPDALTFVANGLFALKASLDLEAPKAGNPVLNLTRTEWTGQARGPADDRAESITRWLRNMADEYGDLAHAVNTGAADIAGAITELRNATTVAGDEGYLLDRASHEYSVHFSSDRAPAGAEFNATTLAEVQGKLKSLGETVDRAVTETGSAVSSAVGELYALTPASLGVDSGLVSNQSEAFRTVYGRDPDSLNDWRIAAALDPHSYNPKNKGVPPVISVIKIKPVPGQGVVATGLFIPTERVIAGADLMGSELKRNLGDDRGFDSNFAPEDNRVSYFIDYESGVVVARQNPSVDERGHVKTGTPMVRACQLPDGTVAINYEGADPLALSGTDKAGWSVRGQTIVTPGPDGARVSGERTNFPSVETYQYMPDGRTRALLREDSGDHTEFGPMRDLPFQHSYGQYSTDLSRFPKDPDSVAYGPPPHPIEGMTEFGGVSNPPTIKGVG
;
A
#
# COMPACT_ATOMS: atom_id res chain seq x y z
N MET A 1 -2.15 -24.60 13.59
CA MET A 1 -2.58 -25.94 14.04
C MET A 1 -3.12 -26.62 12.79
N THR A 2 -2.66 -27.83 12.47
CA THR A 2 -3.10 -28.53 11.25
C THR A 2 -4.61 -28.78 11.30
N PRO A 3 -5.37 -28.48 10.23
CA PRO A 3 -6.79 -28.79 10.17
C PRO A 3 -7.04 -30.30 10.28
N ASN A 4 -8.18 -30.70 10.82
CA ASN A 4 -8.57 -32.11 10.85
C ASN A 4 -9.18 -32.55 9.50
N TYR A 5 -9.39 -33.86 9.33
CA TYR A 5 -9.87 -34.42 8.07
C TYR A 5 -11.25 -33.89 7.66
N ASP A 6 -12.19 -33.78 8.61
CA ASP A 6 -13.55 -33.32 8.30
C ASP A 6 -13.56 -31.82 7.91
N GLU A 7 -12.71 -31.00 8.52
CA GLU A 7 -12.48 -29.61 8.10
C GLU A 7 -11.96 -29.53 6.67
N ILE A 8 -10.92 -30.30 6.33
CA ILE A 8 -10.35 -30.33 4.97
C ILE A 8 -11.39 -30.77 3.94
N MET A 9 -12.16 -31.82 4.23
CA MET A 9 -13.17 -32.32 3.31
C MET A 9 -14.37 -31.38 3.13
N SER A 10 -14.53 -30.39 4.02
CA SER A 10 -15.54 -29.33 3.88
C SER A 10 -15.13 -28.24 2.89
N TRP A 11 -13.83 -28.13 2.57
CA TRP A 11 -13.30 -27.12 1.66
C TRP A 11 -13.76 -27.37 0.21
N LYS A 12 -13.98 -26.27 -0.52
CA LYS A 12 -14.54 -26.28 -1.86
C LYS A 12 -13.61 -25.57 -2.85
N PRO A 13 -12.45 -26.18 -3.20
CA PRO A 13 -11.52 -25.58 -4.15
C PRO A 13 -12.17 -25.28 -5.50
N ASP A 14 -13.17 -26.05 -5.93
CA ASP A 14 -13.92 -25.80 -7.18
C ASP A 14 -14.57 -24.42 -7.24
N ALA A 15 -14.91 -23.81 -6.09
CA ALA A 15 -15.44 -22.45 -6.04
C ALA A 15 -14.44 -21.42 -6.59
N LEU A 16 -13.13 -21.66 -6.41
CA LEU A 16 -12.06 -20.81 -6.92
C LEU A 16 -11.99 -20.84 -8.45
N THR A 17 -12.27 -21.98 -9.08
CA THR A 17 -12.32 -22.10 -10.55
C THR A 17 -13.36 -21.17 -11.17
N PHE A 18 -14.53 -20.98 -10.53
CA PHE A 18 -15.53 -20.02 -11.01
C PHE A 18 -15.03 -18.57 -10.95
N VAL A 19 -14.30 -18.23 -9.88
CA VAL A 19 -13.66 -16.91 -9.74
C VAL A 19 -12.61 -16.70 -10.81
N ALA A 20 -11.71 -17.68 -11.01
CA ALA A 20 -10.68 -17.63 -12.05
C ALA A 20 -11.26 -17.43 -13.46
N ASN A 21 -12.35 -18.13 -13.80
CA ASN A 21 -13.02 -17.96 -15.09
C ASN A 21 -13.55 -16.53 -15.29
N GLY A 22 -14.11 -15.92 -14.24
CA GLY A 22 -14.54 -14.52 -14.28
C GLY A 22 -13.37 -13.56 -14.50
N LEU A 23 -12.23 -13.81 -13.87
CA LEU A 23 -11.01 -13.02 -14.02
C LEU A 23 -10.39 -13.16 -15.43
N PHE A 24 -10.35 -14.38 -15.99
CA PHE A 24 -9.92 -14.59 -17.38
C PHE A 24 -10.84 -13.89 -18.38
N ALA A 25 -12.16 -13.87 -18.13
CA ALA A 25 -13.11 -13.13 -18.96
C ALA A 25 -12.86 -11.61 -18.88
N LEU A 26 -12.55 -11.09 -17.69
CA LEU A 26 -12.20 -9.69 -17.50
C LEU A 26 -10.90 -9.32 -18.23
N LYS A 27 -9.84 -10.15 -18.11
CA LYS A 27 -8.62 -10.02 -18.92
C LYS A 27 -8.96 -9.91 -20.40
N ALA A 28 -9.70 -10.88 -20.93
CA ALA A 28 -10.05 -10.92 -22.35
C ALA A 28 -10.85 -9.68 -22.80
N SER A 29 -11.72 -9.16 -21.94
CA SER A 29 -12.44 -7.91 -22.21
C SER A 29 -11.50 -6.70 -22.25
N LEU A 30 -10.55 -6.61 -21.32
CA LEU A 30 -9.57 -5.52 -21.29
C LEU A 30 -8.63 -5.57 -22.51
N ASP A 31 -8.16 -6.75 -22.88
CA ASP A 31 -7.36 -6.96 -24.10
C ASP A 31 -8.11 -6.51 -25.37
N LEU A 32 -9.44 -6.70 -25.41
CA LEU A 32 -10.29 -6.26 -26.52
C LEU A 32 -10.54 -4.75 -26.54
N GLU A 33 -10.67 -4.12 -25.37
CA GLU A 33 -10.97 -2.69 -25.23
C GLU A 33 -9.71 -1.81 -25.31
N ALA A 34 -8.53 -2.33 -24.92
CA ALA A 34 -7.29 -1.58 -24.90
C ALA A 34 -6.98 -0.86 -26.23
N PRO A 35 -7.09 -1.52 -27.41
CA PRO A 35 -6.87 -0.83 -28.68
C PRO A 35 -7.95 0.20 -28.98
N LYS A 36 -9.20 0.00 -28.54
CA LYS A 36 -10.31 0.93 -28.83
C LYS A 36 -10.15 2.25 -28.08
N ALA A 37 -9.44 2.27 -26.97
CA ALA A 37 -9.16 3.48 -26.21
C ALA A 37 -8.12 4.39 -26.90
N GLY A 38 -6.99 3.84 -27.38
CA GLY A 38 -5.93 4.64 -27.98
C GLY A 38 -5.98 4.78 -29.50
N ASN A 39 -6.42 3.75 -30.23
CA ASN A 39 -6.39 3.73 -31.69
C ASN A 39 -7.17 4.86 -32.38
N PRO A 40 -8.30 5.38 -31.84
CA PRO A 40 -8.98 6.52 -32.46
C PRO A 40 -8.10 7.77 -32.58
N VAL A 41 -7.12 7.94 -31.68
CA VAL A 41 -6.13 9.02 -31.74
C VAL A 41 -4.93 8.58 -32.56
N LEU A 42 -4.37 7.39 -32.29
CA LEU A 42 -3.16 6.89 -32.94
C LEU A 42 -3.32 6.69 -34.45
N ASN A 43 -4.53 6.36 -34.93
CA ASN A 43 -4.81 6.10 -36.34
C ASN A 43 -5.04 7.37 -37.17
N LEU A 44 -5.13 8.55 -36.56
CA LEU A 44 -5.24 9.81 -37.31
C LEU A 44 -3.91 10.09 -38.02
N THR A 45 -4.00 10.35 -39.31
CA THR A 45 -2.85 10.70 -40.15
C THR A 45 -2.38 12.12 -39.88
N ARG A 46 -1.13 12.42 -40.28
CA ARG A 46 -0.56 13.78 -40.23
C ARG A 46 -1.32 14.80 -41.09
N THR A 47 -2.23 14.36 -41.95
CA THR A 47 -3.12 15.22 -42.73
C THR A 47 -4.45 15.51 -42.01
N GLU A 48 -4.87 14.63 -41.09
CA GLU A 48 -6.13 14.75 -40.34
C GLU A 48 -5.97 15.56 -39.05
N TRP A 49 -4.79 15.49 -38.40
CA TRP A 49 -4.50 16.31 -37.24
C TRP A 49 -3.03 16.75 -37.19
N THR A 50 -2.82 18.06 -37.08
CA THR A 50 -1.51 18.71 -36.91
C THR A 50 -1.56 19.74 -35.78
N GLY A 51 -0.39 20.14 -35.27
CA GLY A 51 -0.24 21.17 -34.23
C GLY A 51 0.36 20.65 -32.92
N GLN A 52 0.61 21.56 -31.98
CA GLN A 52 1.31 21.26 -30.72
C GLN A 52 0.57 20.25 -29.82
N ALA A 53 -0.76 20.16 -29.93
CA ALA A 53 -1.58 19.23 -29.15
C ALA A 53 -1.50 17.76 -29.62
N ARG A 54 -0.92 17.48 -30.80
CA ARG A 54 -0.87 16.12 -31.36
C ARG A 54 0.05 15.18 -30.57
N GLY A 55 1.25 15.64 -30.22
CA GLY A 55 2.22 14.82 -29.47
C GLY A 55 1.66 14.35 -28.12
N PRO A 56 1.19 15.26 -27.25
CA PRO A 56 0.58 14.89 -25.98
C PRO A 56 -0.63 13.94 -26.10
N ALA A 57 -1.42 14.07 -27.17
CA ALA A 57 -2.54 13.18 -27.41
C ALA A 57 -2.10 11.76 -27.82
N ASP A 58 -1.06 11.63 -28.64
CA ASP A 58 -0.45 10.35 -28.98
C ASP A 58 0.13 9.67 -27.73
N ASP A 59 0.88 10.42 -26.93
CA ASP A 59 1.48 9.93 -25.69
C ASP A 59 0.39 9.42 -24.73
N ARG A 60 -0.71 10.17 -24.59
CA ARG A 60 -1.85 9.77 -23.75
C ARG A 60 -2.57 8.53 -24.30
N ALA A 61 -2.76 8.45 -25.61
CA ALA A 61 -3.44 7.33 -26.26
C ALA A 61 -2.63 6.02 -26.14
N GLU A 62 -1.31 6.10 -26.32
CA GLU A 62 -0.41 4.97 -26.13
C GLU A 62 -0.39 4.54 -24.65
N SER A 63 -0.31 5.52 -23.75
CA SER A 63 -0.36 5.33 -22.30
C SER A 63 -1.61 4.55 -21.86
N ILE A 64 -2.82 5.00 -22.24
CA ILE A 64 -4.07 4.32 -21.85
C ILE A 64 -4.13 2.90 -22.42
N THR A 65 -3.68 2.71 -23.67
CA THR A 65 -3.63 1.39 -24.30
C THR A 65 -2.71 0.43 -23.54
N ARG A 66 -1.53 0.91 -23.14
CA ARG A 66 -0.56 0.13 -22.38
C ARG A 66 -1.10 -0.22 -20.99
N TRP A 67 -1.72 0.74 -20.30
CA TRP A 67 -2.33 0.52 -18.99
C TRP A 67 -3.42 -0.55 -19.02
N LEU A 68 -4.33 -0.49 -20.00
CA LEU A 68 -5.39 -1.50 -20.14
C LEU A 68 -4.84 -2.90 -20.41
N ARG A 69 -3.72 -3.01 -21.16
CA ARG A 69 -3.02 -4.28 -21.36
C ARG A 69 -2.34 -4.78 -20.09
N ASN A 70 -1.63 -3.91 -19.37
CA ASN A 70 -1.00 -4.29 -18.11
C ASN A 70 -2.05 -4.76 -17.10
N MET A 71 -3.19 -4.05 -16.98
CA MET A 71 -4.31 -4.53 -16.17
C MET A 71 -4.82 -5.90 -16.62
N ALA A 72 -4.94 -6.12 -17.94
CA ALA A 72 -5.37 -7.40 -18.48
C ALA A 72 -4.40 -8.52 -18.06
N ASP A 73 -3.09 -8.27 -18.13
CA ASP A 73 -2.05 -9.22 -17.74
C ASP A 73 -2.09 -9.51 -16.23
N GLU A 74 -2.23 -8.49 -15.36
CA GLU A 74 -2.35 -8.71 -13.91
C GLU A 74 -3.64 -9.44 -13.51
N TYR A 75 -4.77 -9.17 -14.18
CA TYR A 75 -5.97 -9.98 -14.00
C TYR A 75 -5.76 -11.42 -14.49
N GLY A 76 -4.91 -11.61 -15.50
CA GLY A 76 -4.46 -12.92 -15.96
C GLY A 76 -3.63 -13.65 -14.91
N ASP A 77 -2.68 -12.97 -14.29
CA ASP A 77 -1.82 -13.54 -13.25
C ASP A 77 -2.62 -13.89 -11.99
N LEU A 78 -3.56 -13.02 -11.59
CA LEU A 78 -4.52 -13.33 -10.53
C LEU A 78 -5.38 -14.55 -10.90
N ALA A 79 -5.91 -14.61 -12.12
CA ALA A 79 -6.69 -15.75 -12.59
C ALA A 79 -5.88 -17.05 -12.57
N HIS A 80 -4.62 -16.99 -12.99
CA HIS A 80 -3.69 -18.11 -12.95
C HIS A 80 -3.39 -18.56 -11.52
N ALA A 81 -3.09 -17.65 -10.60
CA ALA A 81 -2.85 -17.97 -9.19
C ALA A 81 -4.06 -18.67 -8.56
N VAL A 82 -5.27 -18.15 -8.78
CA VAL A 82 -6.51 -18.74 -8.28
C VAL A 82 -6.77 -20.11 -8.90
N ASN A 83 -6.59 -20.26 -10.22
CA ASN A 83 -6.87 -21.52 -10.92
C ASN A 83 -5.86 -22.63 -10.56
N THR A 84 -4.57 -22.30 -10.50
CA THR A 84 -3.52 -23.24 -10.09
C THR A 84 -3.73 -23.66 -8.64
N GLY A 85 -3.98 -22.71 -7.73
CA GLY A 85 -4.26 -23.02 -6.34
C GLY A 85 -5.48 -23.91 -6.15
N ALA A 86 -6.55 -23.70 -6.93
CA ALA A 86 -7.71 -24.60 -6.93
C ALA A 86 -7.32 -26.05 -7.27
N ALA A 87 -6.50 -26.24 -8.31
CA ALA A 87 -6.04 -27.56 -8.74
C ALA A 87 -5.13 -28.21 -7.70
N ASP A 88 -4.19 -27.47 -7.13
CA ASP A 88 -3.23 -27.96 -6.14
C ASP A 88 -3.94 -28.38 -4.84
N ILE A 89 -4.87 -27.56 -4.34
CA ILE A 89 -5.69 -27.90 -3.17
C ILE A 89 -6.54 -29.15 -3.45
N ALA A 90 -7.21 -29.22 -4.62
CA ALA A 90 -8.03 -30.36 -4.98
C ALA A 90 -7.20 -31.66 -5.11
N GLY A 91 -5.99 -31.56 -5.67
CA GLY A 91 -5.02 -32.65 -5.77
C GLY A 91 -4.62 -33.16 -4.39
N ALA A 92 -4.20 -32.27 -3.49
CA ALA A 92 -3.80 -32.63 -2.14
C ALA A 92 -4.96 -33.26 -1.33
N ILE A 93 -6.17 -32.72 -1.45
CA ILE A 93 -7.39 -33.32 -0.84
C ILE A 93 -7.62 -34.73 -1.36
N THR A 94 -7.45 -34.94 -2.67
CA THR A 94 -7.63 -36.25 -3.30
C THR A 94 -6.60 -37.27 -2.82
N GLU A 95 -5.34 -36.87 -2.67
CA GLU A 95 -4.29 -37.74 -2.12
C GLU A 95 -4.58 -38.14 -0.67
N LEU A 96 -4.96 -37.19 0.19
CA LEU A 96 -5.35 -37.46 1.57
C LEU A 96 -6.55 -38.42 1.64
N ARG A 97 -7.57 -38.19 0.82
CA ARG A 97 -8.76 -39.05 0.74
C ARG A 97 -8.39 -40.48 0.33
N ASN A 98 -7.58 -40.62 -0.72
CA ASN A 98 -7.16 -41.93 -1.22
C ASN A 98 -6.32 -42.68 -0.18
N ALA A 99 -5.38 -42.00 0.49
CA ALA A 99 -4.60 -42.58 1.56
C ALA A 99 -5.47 -43.03 2.74
N THR A 100 -6.51 -42.26 3.08
CA THR A 100 -7.47 -42.61 4.14
C THR A 100 -8.30 -43.85 3.77
N THR A 101 -8.72 -43.97 2.51
CA THR A 101 -9.41 -45.16 2.01
C THR A 101 -8.52 -46.40 2.08
N VAL A 102 -7.29 -46.31 1.57
CA VAL A 102 -6.32 -47.42 1.61
C VAL A 102 -6.03 -47.87 3.04
N ALA A 103 -5.83 -46.92 3.96
CA ALA A 103 -5.66 -47.23 5.38
C ALA A 103 -6.89 -47.96 5.95
N GLY A 104 -8.10 -47.50 5.60
CA GLY A 104 -9.34 -48.13 6.02
C GLY A 104 -9.53 -49.55 5.49
N ASP A 105 -9.13 -49.82 4.25
CA ASP A 105 -9.16 -51.15 3.63
C ASP A 105 -8.18 -52.13 4.29
N GLU A 106 -7.12 -51.61 4.93
CA GLU A 106 -6.18 -52.38 5.76
C GLU A 106 -6.64 -52.51 7.22
N GLY A 107 -7.80 -51.93 7.59
CA GLY A 107 -8.37 -51.95 8.93
C GLY A 107 -7.90 -50.80 9.84
N TYR A 108 -7.11 -49.85 9.33
CA TYR A 108 -6.63 -48.68 10.06
C TYR A 108 -7.56 -47.48 9.84
N LEU A 109 -8.44 -47.24 10.80
CA LEU A 109 -9.49 -46.23 10.72
C LEU A 109 -9.05 -44.90 11.33
N LEU A 110 -9.10 -43.84 10.53
CA LEU A 110 -8.83 -42.47 10.97
C LEU A 110 -9.98 -41.93 11.83
N ASP A 111 -9.65 -41.37 12.99
CA ASP A 111 -10.55 -40.45 13.72
C ASP A 111 -10.55 -39.10 13.02
N ARG A 112 -11.62 -38.84 12.26
CA ARG A 112 -11.70 -37.71 11.33
C ARG A 112 -11.78 -36.34 12.01
N ALA A 113 -12.18 -36.31 13.29
CA ALA A 113 -12.23 -35.09 14.09
C ALA A 113 -10.89 -34.80 14.81
N SER A 114 -9.92 -35.71 14.74
CA SER A 114 -8.62 -35.54 15.40
C SER A 114 -7.67 -34.68 14.57
N HIS A 115 -7.20 -33.57 15.16
CA HIS A 115 -6.11 -32.74 14.59
C HIS A 115 -4.75 -33.45 14.61
N GLU A 116 -4.62 -34.53 15.39
CA GLU A 116 -3.41 -35.36 15.43
C GLU A 116 -3.48 -36.55 14.45
N TYR A 117 -4.55 -36.63 13.66
CA TYR A 117 -4.82 -37.72 12.72
C TYR A 117 -4.77 -39.09 13.40
N SER A 118 -5.30 -39.19 14.61
CA SER A 118 -5.29 -40.43 15.39
C SER A 118 -5.95 -41.58 14.63
N VAL A 119 -5.28 -42.73 14.58
CA VAL A 119 -5.76 -43.92 13.87
C VAL A 119 -5.99 -45.05 14.88
N HIS A 120 -7.00 -45.89 14.64
CA HIS A 120 -7.24 -47.10 15.41
C HIS A 120 -7.44 -48.31 14.49
N PHE A 121 -7.03 -49.50 14.95
CA PHE A 121 -7.20 -50.74 14.20
C PHE A 121 -8.57 -51.37 14.48
N SER A 122 -9.24 -51.83 13.42
CA SER A 122 -10.51 -52.54 13.47
C SER A 122 -10.39 -53.86 12.70
N SER A 123 -10.37 -54.98 13.43
CA SER A 123 -10.34 -56.33 12.84
C SER A 123 -11.54 -56.63 11.94
N ASP A 124 -12.68 -55.97 12.18
CA ASP A 124 -13.91 -56.16 11.42
C ASP A 124 -13.84 -55.52 10.02
N ARG A 125 -12.93 -54.56 9.83
CA ARG A 125 -12.67 -53.87 8.55
C ARG A 125 -11.41 -54.35 7.86
N ALA A 126 -10.51 -55.01 8.59
CA ALA A 126 -9.25 -55.50 8.08
C ALA A 126 -9.43 -56.74 7.17
N PRO A 127 -8.48 -57.02 6.28
CA PRO A 127 -8.47 -58.27 5.51
C PRO A 127 -8.49 -59.51 6.41
N ALA A 128 -9.05 -60.61 5.92
CA ALA A 128 -9.16 -61.84 6.69
C ALA A 128 -7.77 -62.33 7.15
N GLY A 129 -7.61 -62.49 8.47
CA GLY A 129 -6.36 -62.90 9.09
C GLY A 129 -5.35 -61.77 9.38
N ALA A 130 -5.71 -60.51 9.14
CA ALA A 130 -4.91 -59.36 9.55
C ALA A 130 -4.93 -59.18 11.08
N GLU A 131 -3.75 -58.93 11.65
CA GLU A 131 -3.56 -58.64 13.08
C GLU A 131 -3.06 -57.21 13.28
N PHE A 132 -3.31 -56.66 14.47
CA PHE A 132 -2.82 -55.34 14.85
C PHE A 132 -1.29 -55.26 14.79
N ASN A 133 -0.77 -54.23 14.13
CA ASN A 133 0.65 -53.89 14.12
C ASN A 133 0.88 -52.44 14.53
N ALA A 134 1.58 -52.23 15.65
CA ALA A 134 1.85 -50.90 16.18
C ALA A 134 2.76 -50.05 15.28
N THR A 135 3.69 -50.67 14.55
CA THR A 135 4.57 -49.97 13.60
C THR A 135 3.76 -49.48 12.40
N THR A 136 2.94 -50.35 11.81
CA THR A 136 2.06 -49.97 10.69
C THR A 136 1.08 -48.88 11.09
N LEU A 137 0.50 -48.94 12.30
CA LEU A 137 -0.37 -47.87 12.81
C LEU A 137 0.35 -46.52 12.85
N ALA A 138 1.59 -46.48 13.37
CA ALA A 138 2.37 -45.26 13.44
C ALA A 138 2.74 -44.72 12.05
N GLU A 139 3.09 -45.60 11.10
CA GLU A 139 3.38 -45.23 9.71
C GLU A 139 2.15 -44.64 9.00
N VAL A 140 0.99 -45.28 9.15
CA VAL A 140 -0.28 -44.80 8.57
C VAL A 140 -0.66 -43.44 9.17
N GLN A 141 -0.64 -43.32 10.50
CA GLN A 141 -0.94 -42.04 11.17
C GLN A 141 0.01 -40.93 10.70
N GLY A 142 1.32 -41.19 10.68
CA GLY A 142 2.33 -40.22 10.23
C GLY A 142 2.10 -39.79 8.78
N LYS A 143 1.78 -40.74 7.89
CA LYS A 143 1.47 -40.46 6.48
C LYS A 143 0.22 -39.60 6.33
N LEU A 144 -0.87 -39.93 7.02
CA LEU A 144 -2.12 -39.17 6.95
C LEU A 144 -1.94 -37.74 7.50
N LYS A 145 -1.22 -37.59 8.62
CA LYS A 145 -0.90 -36.28 9.18
C LYS A 145 -0.08 -35.42 8.20
N SER A 146 0.97 -35.99 7.60
CA SER A 146 1.81 -35.29 6.61
C SER A 146 1.05 -34.88 5.35
N LEU A 147 0.09 -35.70 4.90
CA LEU A 147 -0.83 -35.34 3.82
C LEU A 147 -1.78 -34.21 4.23
N GLY A 148 -2.31 -34.22 5.46
CA GLY A 148 -3.08 -33.13 6.03
C GLY A 148 -2.32 -31.79 6.04
N GLU A 149 -1.07 -31.81 6.49
CA GLU A 149 -0.16 -30.65 6.46
C GLU A 149 0.14 -30.18 5.04
N THR A 150 0.16 -31.10 4.06
CA THR A 150 0.34 -30.74 2.65
C THR A 150 -0.88 -30.02 2.07
N VAL A 151 -2.09 -30.40 2.47
CA VAL A 151 -3.32 -29.68 2.10
C VAL A 151 -3.32 -28.26 2.69
N ASP A 152 -2.96 -28.12 3.97
CA ASP A 152 -2.86 -26.81 4.65
C ASP A 152 -1.82 -25.89 4.00
N ARG A 153 -0.67 -26.46 3.61
CA ARG A 153 0.38 -25.74 2.88
C ARG A 153 -0.10 -25.26 1.52
N ALA A 154 -0.79 -26.11 0.75
CA ALA A 154 -1.34 -25.73 -0.56
C ALA A 154 -2.31 -24.55 -0.45
N VAL A 155 -3.15 -24.52 0.59
CA VAL A 155 -4.04 -23.38 0.87
C VAL A 155 -3.24 -22.12 1.22
N THR A 156 -2.22 -22.24 2.08
CA THR A 156 -1.37 -21.12 2.48
C THR A 156 -0.62 -20.52 1.28
N GLU A 157 0.03 -21.36 0.47
CA GLU A 157 0.74 -20.95 -0.74
C GLU A 157 -0.20 -20.30 -1.76
N THR A 158 -1.41 -20.85 -1.94
CA THR A 158 -2.45 -20.24 -2.77
C THR A 158 -2.83 -18.85 -2.25
N GLY A 159 -3.05 -18.71 -0.94
CA GLY A 159 -3.37 -17.43 -0.32
C GLY A 159 -2.28 -16.37 -0.52
N SER A 160 -1.01 -16.76 -0.39
CA SER A 160 0.12 -15.88 -0.67
C SER A 160 0.20 -15.47 -2.13
N ALA A 161 0.02 -16.40 -3.07
CA ALA A 161 0.05 -16.12 -4.50
C ALA A 161 -1.08 -15.17 -4.92
N VAL A 162 -2.31 -15.41 -4.42
CA VAL A 162 -3.45 -14.50 -4.64
C VAL A 162 -3.16 -13.11 -4.06
N SER A 163 -2.63 -13.04 -2.84
CA SER A 163 -2.33 -11.75 -2.19
C SER A 163 -1.27 -10.95 -2.97
N SER A 164 -0.26 -11.64 -3.51
CA SER A 164 0.76 -11.02 -4.37
C SER A 164 0.15 -10.45 -5.65
N ALA A 165 -0.66 -11.24 -6.37
CA ALA A 165 -1.29 -10.80 -7.62
C ALA A 165 -2.31 -9.67 -7.39
N VAL A 166 -3.02 -9.67 -6.26
CA VAL A 166 -3.87 -8.54 -5.86
C VAL A 166 -3.03 -7.30 -5.53
N GLY A 167 -1.85 -7.47 -4.93
CA GLY A 167 -0.89 -6.39 -4.69
C GLY A 167 -0.49 -5.66 -5.98
N GLU A 168 -0.18 -6.41 -7.04
CA GLU A 168 0.14 -5.85 -8.37
C GLU A 168 -1.03 -5.04 -8.94
N LEU A 169 -2.25 -5.59 -8.86
CA LEU A 169 -3.46 -4.87 -9.29
C LEU A 169 -3.68 -3.55 -8.55
N TYR A 170 -3.34 -3.48 -7.25
CA TYR A 170 -3.39 -2.22 -6.49
C TYR A 170 -2.28 -1.24 -6.90
N ALA A 171 -1.13 -1.74 -7.31
CA ALA A 171 -0.02 -0.92 -7.77
C ALA A 171 -0.26 -0.32 -9.18
N LEU A 172 -1.25 -0.83 -9.92
CA LEU A 172 -1.67 -0.33 -11.23
C LEU A 172 -2.62 0.89 -11.22
N THR A 173 -2.72 1.64 -10.11
CA THR A 173 -3.48 2.91 -10.12
C THR A 173 -2.92 3.91 -11.14
N PRO A 174 -3.74 4.79 -11.75
CA PRO A 174 -3.34 5.55 -12.94
C PRO A 174 -2.35 6.69 -12.64
N ALA A 175 -1.08 6.33 -12.47
CA ALA A 175 0.11 7.13 -12.76
C ALA A 175 1.35 6.26 -13.09
N SER A 176 1.25 4.93 -12.92
CA SER A 176 2.30 3.92 -13.17
C SER A 176 2.59 3.64 -14.66
N LEU A 177 2.39 4.63 -15.52
CA LEU A 177 2.48 4.54 -16.99
C LEU A 177 3.90 4.41 -17.56
N GLY A 178 4.89 4.02 -16.75
CA GLY A 178 6.30 4.01 -17.13
C GLY A 178 6.99 2.65 -17.11
N VAL A 179 6.96 1.94 -15.99
CA VAL A 179 7.92 0.86 -15.72
C VAL A 179 7.30 -0.03 -14.63
N ASP A 180 7.21 -1.35 -14.82
CA ASP A 180 8.13 -2.30 -14.15
C ASP A 180 7.55 -3.73 -14.06
N SER A 181 8.33 -4.73 -14.48
CA SER A 181 8.16 -6.13 -14.07
C SER A 181 8.98 -6.47 -12.81
N GLY A 182 9.57 -5.45 -12.16
CA GLY A 182 10.32 -5.51 -10.91
C GLY A 182 9.64 -4.78 -9.72
N LEU A 183 8.47 -4.19 -9.91
CA LEU A 183 7.78 -3.36 -8.89
C LEU A 183 7.58 -4.11 -7.58
N VAL A 184 6.92 -5.27 -7.62
CA VAL A 184 6.70 -6.09 -6.43
C VAL A 184 7.99 -6.57 -5.79
N SER A 185 9.02 -6.87 -6.58
CA SER A 185 10.32 -7.24 -6.02
C SER A 185 10.93 -6.09 -5.23
N ASN A 186 10.90 -4.87 -5.77
CA ASN A 186 11.45 -3.68 -5.12
C ASN A 186 10.66 -3.32 -3.85
N GLN A 187 9.32 -3.36 -3.91
CA GLN A 187 8.46 -3.12 -2.76
C GLN A 187 8.69 -4.17 -1.65
N SER A 188 8.74 -5.45 -2.02
CA SER A 188 8.99 -6.56 -1.10
C SER A 188 10.37 -6.42 -0.44
N GLU A 189 11.42 -6.07 -1.20
CA GLU A 189 12.77 -5.84 -0.65
C GLU A 189 12.82 -4.65 0.30
N ALA A 190 12.19 -3.53 -0.06
CA ALA A 190 12.11 -2.34 0.79
C ALA A 190 11.36 -2.63 2.10
N PHE A 191 10.26 -3.38 2.03
CA PHE A 191 9.52 -3.84 3.20
C PHE A 191 10.37 -4.76 4.09
N ARG A 192 11.03 -5.77 3.51
CA ARG A 192 11.94 -6.67 4.23
C ARG A 192 13.05 -5.93 4.96
N THR A 193 13.56 -4.84 4.40
CA THR A 193 14.60 -4.02 5.02
C THR A 193 14.15 -3.41 6.35
N VAL A 194 12.88 -3.00 6.47
CA VAL A 194 12.34 -2.39 7.68
C VAL A 194 11.80 -3.43 8.66
N TYR A 195 11.09 -4.43 8.14
CA TYR A 195 10.30 -5.36 8.95
C TYR A 195 10.95 -6.73 9.16
N GLY A 196 11.95 -7.09 8.35
CA GLY A 196 12.63 -8.39 8.44
C GLY A 196 11.80 -9.59 7.98
N ARG A 197 10.64 -9.36 7.36
CA ARG A 197 9.74 -10.37 6.78
C ARG A 197 9.16 -9.90 5.46
N ASP A 198 8.61 -10.81 4.66
CA ASP A 198 7.84 -10.46 3.48
C ASP A 198 6.47 -9.87 3.84
N PRO A 199 5.91 -8.99 2.97
CA PRO A 199 4.55 -8.49 3.13
C PRO A 199 3.54 -9.65 2.98
N ASP A 200 2.60 -9.76 3.93
CA ASP A 200 1.61 -10.85 3.97
C ASP A 200 0.16 -10.36 3.97
N SER A 201 -0.06 -9.06 4.12
CA SER A 201 -1.38 -8.43 4.13
C SER A 201 -1.48 -7.24 3.15
N LEU A 202 -2.72 -6.84 2.83
CA LEU A 202 -2.97 -5.65 1.99
C LEU A 202 -2.38 -4.36 2.60
N ASN A 203 -2.33 -4.29 3.92
CA ASN A 203 -1.72 -3.16 4.64
C ASN A 203 -0.19 -3.22 4.54
N ASP A 204 0.42 -4.40 4.62
CA ASP A 204 1.86 -4.52 4.39
C ASP A 204 2.24 -4.07 2.98
N TRP A 205 1.48 -4.47 1.95
CA TRP A 205 1.72 -4.02 0.58
C TRP A 205 1.58 -2.50 0.41
N ARG A 206 0.68 -1.85 1.16
CA ARG A 206 0.58 -0.37 1.18
C ARG A 206 1.84 0.26 1.76
N ILE A 207 2.36 -0.31 2.83
CA ILE A 207 3.60 0.15 3.44
C ILE A 207 4.81 -0.17 2.54
N ALA A 208 4.82 -1.31 1.88
CA ALA A 208 5.85 -1.72 0.93
C ALA A 208 5.96 -0.71 -0.23
N ALA A 209 4.82 -0.31 -0.81
CA ALA A 209 4.77 0.76 -1.81
C ALA A 209 5.28 2.11 -1.25
N ALA A 210 4.98 2.42 0.01
CA ALA A 210 5.47 3.66 0.64
C ALA A 210 6.98 3.65 0.87
N LEU A 211 7.57 2.48 1.13
CA LEU A 211 8.99 2.24 1.37
C LEU A 211 9.83 2.08 0.09
N ASP A 212 9.20 1.91 -1.07
CA ASP A 212 9.91 1.66 -2.33
C ASP A 212 10.80 2.85 -2.75
N PRO A 213 12.13 2.70 -2.81
CA PRO A 213 13.03 3.79 -3.14
C PRO A 213 13.06 4.15 -4.64
N HIS A 214 12.20 3.55 -5.47
CA HIS A 214 12.13 3.82 -6.91
C HIS A 214 10.99 4.77 -7.27
N SER A 215 11.13 5.36 -8.46
CA SER A 215 10.11 6.18 -9.10
C SER A 215 9.72 5.57 -10.44
N TYR A 216 8.45 5.25 -10.60
CA TYR A 216 7.86 4.59 -11.76
C TYR A 216 7.08 5.57 -12.64
N ASN A 217 6.62 6.67 -12.06
CA ASN A 217 5.94 7.72 -12.79
C ASN A 217 6.91 8.37 -13.79
N PRO A 218 6.60 8.35 -15.11
CA PRO A 218 7.46 8.94 -16.14
C PRO A 218 7.86 10.39 -15.87
N LYS A 219 7.01 11.17 -15.19
CA LYS A 219 7.31 12.57 -14.85
C LYS A 219 8.57 12.71 -14.00
N ASN A 220 8.82 11.74 -13.13
CA ASN A 220 9.94 11.72 -12.19
C ASN A 220 11.27 11.29 -12.85
N LYS A 221 11.26 10.82 -14.11
CA LYS A 221 12.47 10.40 -14.86
C LYS A 221 13.39 9.43 -14.09
N GLY A 222 12.82 8.56 -13.27
CA GLY A 222 13.55 7.61 -12.42
C GLY A 222 14.34 8.24 -11.26
N VAL A 223 14.21 9.55 -11.01
CA VAL A 223 14.83 10.18 -9.83
C VAL A 223 14.13 9.64 -8.57
N PRO A 224 14.86 9.09 -7.59
CA PRO A 224 14.25 8.42 -6.46
C PRO A 224 13.55 9.41 -5.49
N PRO A 225 12.49 8.98 -4.80
CA PRO A 225 11.97 9.69 -3.63
C PRO A 225 12.98 9.73 -2.48
N VAL A 226 12.73 10.59 -1.50
CA VAL A 226 13.36 10.50 -0.18
C VAL A 226 12.37 9.87 0.78
N ILE A 227 12.81 8.80 1.44
CA ILE A 227 12.00 8.02 2.37
C ILE A 227 12.66 8.08 3.74
N SER A 228 11.87 8.38 4.76
CA SER A 228 12.29 8.44 6.14
C SER A 228 11.33 7.65 7.01
N VAL A 229 11.85 7.01 8.05
CA VAL A 229 11.11 6.06 8.87
C VAL A 229 11.35 6.35 10.35
N ILE A 230 10.36 6.10 11.19
CA ILE A 230 10.48 6.11 12.64
C ILE A 230 9.65 4.97 13.25
N LYS A 231 10.10 4.42 14.37
CA LYS A 231 9.40 3.38 15.13
C LYS A 231 8.57 3.99 16.24
N ILE A 232 7.33 3.49 16.37
CA ILE A 232 6.36 3.84 17.41
C ILE A 232 5.96 2.59 18.19
N LYS A 233 5.26 2.75 19.30
CA LYS A 233 4.60 1.60 19.94
C LYS A 233 3.42 1.17 19.07
N PRO A 234 3.31 -0.12 18.70
CA PRO A 234 2.15 -0.63 17.99
C PRO A 234 0.85 -0.40 18.77
N VAL A 235 -0.25 -0.23 18.03
CA VAL A 235 -1.64 -0.16 18.54
C VAL A 235 -2.49 -1.12 17.70
N PRO A 236 -2.46 -2.43 18.00
CA PRO A 236 -3.11 -3.45 17.17
C PRO A 236 -4.62 -3.22 17.00
N GLY A 237 -5.13 -3.55 15.81
CA GLY A 237 -6.53 -3.36 15.42
C GLY A 237 -6.84 -2.02 14.76
N GLN A 238 -5.87 -1.10 14.66
CA GLN A 238 -6.04 0.22 14.04
C GLN A 238 -5.63 0.25 12.56
N GLY A 239 -4.93 -0.77 12.08
CA GLY A 239 -4.48 -0.88 10.69
C GLY A 239 -3.51 0.23 10.30
N VAL A 240 -3.65 0.75 9.07
CA VAL A 240 -2.78 1.79 8.51
C VAL A 240 -3.55 3.09 8.34
N VAL A 241 -2.99 4.21 8.81
CA VAL A 241 -3.48 5.56 8.47
C VAL A 241 -2.54 6.18 7.46
N ALA A 242 -3.04 6.48 6.27
CA ALA A 242 -2.28 7.09 5.17
C ALA A 242 -2.73 8.52 4.94
N THR A 243 -1.78 9.45 4.84
CA THR A 243 -2.02 10.83 4.44
C THR A 243 -1.24 11.16 3.18
N GLY A 244 -1.93 11.73 2.19
CA GLY A 244 -1.36 12.20 0.93
C GLY A 244 -1.54 13.71 0.78
N LEU A 245 -0.48 14.39 0.36
CA LEU A 245 -0.48 15.81 -0.01
C LEU A 245 -0.19 15.90 -1.51
N PHE A 246 -1.14 16.40 -2.29
CA PHE A 246 -1.07 16.41 -3.74
C PHE A 246 -1.52 17.74 -4.34
N ILE A 247 -0.91 18.10 -5.47
CA ILE A 247 -1.25 19.31 -6.21
C ILE A 247 -2.31 18.92 -7.26
N PRO A 248 -3.56 19.38 -7.15
CA PRO A 248 -4.65 18.89 -7.99
C PRO A 248 -4.53 19.31 -9.46
N THR A 249 -3.73 20.34 -9.76
CA THR A 249 -3.54 20.87 -11.11
C THR A 249 -2.33 20.27 -11.81
N GLU A 250 -2.31 20.37 -13.14
CA GLU A 250 -1.15 19.98 -13.98
C GLU A 250 0.13 20.76 -13.63
N ARG A 251 0.01 22.03 -13.21
CA ARG A 251 1.16 22.90 -12.95
C ARG A 251 0.87 24.01 -11.96
N VAL A 252 1.91 24.47 -11.26
CA VAL A 252 1.87 25.58 -10.32
C VAL A 252 3.17 26.39 -10.29
N ILE A 253 3.09 27.63 -9.81
CA ILE A 253 4.24 28.53 -9.70
C ILE A 253 5.16 28.10 -8.55
N ALA A 254 6.45 27.94 -8.86
CA ALA A 254 7.50 27.42 -7.97
C ALA A 254 8.11 28.49 -7.04
N GLY A 255 7.27 29.45 -6.61
CA GLY A 255 7.66 30.58 -5.74
C GLY A 255 7.65 31.95 -6.43
N ALA A 256 7.65 33.01 -5.62
CA ALA A 256 7.64 34.39 -6.10
C ALA A 256 9.05 34.87 -6.44
N ASP A 257 9.35 35.05 -7.73
CA ASP A 257 10.50 35.83 -8.15
C ASP A 257 10.15 37.32 -8.02
N LEU A 258 10.45 37.91 -6.86
CA LEU A 258 10.18 39.33 -6.57
C LEU A 258 11.07 40.29 -7.40
N MET A 259 12.05 39.80 -8.17
CA MET A 259 13.07 40.61 -8.83
C MET A 259 13.33 40.24 -10.31
N GLY A 260 12.78 39.15 -10.83
CA GLY A 260 12.92 38.70 -12.22
C GLY A 260 11.61 38.63 -13.00
N SER A 261 11.73 38.64 -14.32
CA SER A 261 10.59 38.76 -15.26
C SER A 261 9.93 37.43 -15.64
N GLU A 262 10.40 36.29 -15.12
CA GLU A 262 9.93 34.95 -15.53
C GLU A 262 9.42 34.14 -14.32
N LEU A 263 8.13 33.78 -14.33
CA LEU A 263 7.53 32.91 -13.32
C LEU A 263 7.88 31.45 -13.64
N LYS A 264 8.71 30.82 -12.79
CA LYS A 264 9.01 29.39 -12.88
C LYS A 264 7.82 28.56 -12.44
N ARG A 265 7.61 27.41 -13.09
CA ARG A 265 6.52 26.49 -12.80
C ARG A 265 7.02 25.07 -12.60
N ASN A 266 6.40 24.39 -11.64
CA ASN A 266 6.50 22.96 -11.43
C ASN A 266 5.26 22.25 -11.94
N LEU A 267 5.44 21.01 -12.36
CA LEU A 267 4.34 20.09 -12.60
C LEU A 267 3.70 19.69 -11.27
N GLY A 268 2.38 19.63 -11.24
CA GLY A 268 1.61 19.10 -10.13
C GLY A 268 1.37 17.60 -10.24
N ASP A 269 0.33 17.13 -9.56
CA ASP A 269 -0.07 15.72 -9.57
C ASP A 269 -1.23 15.43 -10.52
N ASP A 270 -1.94 16.47 -10.97
CA ASP A 270 -3.04 16.38 -11.95
C ASP A 270 -4.05 15.27 -11.62
N ARG A 271 -4.46 15.22 -10.35
CA ARG A 271 -5.37 14.20 -9.83
C ARG A 271 -6.39 14.77 -8.85
N GLY A 272 -7.44 14.01 -8.61
CA GLY A 272 -8.41 14.25 -7.54
C GLY A 272 -8.17 13.35 -6.32
N PHE A 273 -9.07 13.44 -5.35
CA PHE A 273 -9.10 12.56 -4.18
C PHE A 273 -9.27 11.09 -4.58
N ASP A 274 -8.48 10.22 -3.98
CA ASP A 274 -8.51 8.79 -4.23
C ASP A 274 -8.25 8.03 -2.91
N SER A 275 -9.22 7.22 -2.47
CA SER A 275 -9.06 6.39 -1.28
C SER A 275 -8.03 5.28 -1.44
N ASN A 276 -7.51 5.04 -2.64
CA ASN A 276 -6.47 4.06 -2.94
C ASN A 276 -5.24 4.69 -3.60
N PHE A 277 -4.97 5.97 -3.39
CA PHE A 277 -3.83 6.66 -4.00
C PHE A 277 -2.53 5.87 -3.84
N ALA A 278 -1.68 5.84 -4.87
CA ALA A 278 -0.33 5.32 -4.72
C ALA A 278 0.56 6.36 -4.01
N PRO A 279 1.54 5.93 -3.19
CA PRO A 279 2.47 6.87 -2.54
C PRO A 279 3.21 7.78 -3.51
N GLU A 280 3.45 7.33 -4.76
CA GLU A 280 4.10 8.11 -5.82
C GLU A 280 3.19 9.20 -6.43
N ASP A 281 1.87 9.09 -6.28
CA ASP A 281 0.88 10.03 -6.84
C ASP A 281 0.77 11.33 -6.04
N ASN A 282 1.61 11.51 -5.03
CA ASN A 282 1.60 12.63 -4.11
C ASN A 282 2.89 13.44 -4.23
N ARG A 283 2.91 14.68 -3.74
CA ARG A 283 4.18 15.39 -3.46
C ARG A 283 4.83 14.85 -2.21
N VAL A 284 4.04 14.71 -1.15
CA VAL A 284 4.44 14.16 0.14
C VAL A 284 3.36 13.20 0.60
N SER A 285 3.76 12.06 1.15
CA SER A 285 2.85 11.16 1.84
C SER A 285 3.47 10.64 3.12
N TYR A 286 2.64 10.26 4.08
CA TYR A 286 3.09 9.52 5.26
C TYR A 286 2.04 8.51 5.70
N PHE A 287 2.55 7.40 6.24
CA PHE A 287 1.77 6.23 6.61
C PHE A 287 2.11 5.85 8.04
N ILE A 288 1.10 5.72 8.89
CA ILE A 288 1.22 5.19 10.25
C ILE A 288 0.72 3.75 10.22
N ASP A 289 1.64 2.79 10.29
CA ASP A 289 1.33 1.38 10.51
C ASP A 289 1.23 1.12 12.01
N TYR A 290 0.00 1.09 12.51
CA TYR A 290 -0.26 0.81 13.91
C TYR A 290 -0.12 -0.68 14.26
N GLU A 291 -0.24 -1.59 13.29
CA GLU A 291 -0.11 -3.03 13.57
C GLU A 291 1.33 -3.40 13.92
N SER A 292 2.28 -2.84 13.16
CA SER A 292 3.70 -3.16 13.34
C SER A 292 4.52 -2.05 14.00
N GLY A 293 3.92 -0.87 14.23
CA GLY A 293 4.53 0.23 14.97
C GLY A 293 5.59 1.00 14.18
N VAL A 294 5.29 1.36 12.94
CA VAL A 294 6.20 2.11 12.07
C VAL A 294 5.47 3.28 11.44
N VAL A 295 6.15 4.42 11.31
CA VAL A 295 5.68 5.54 10.50
C VAL A 295 6.67 5.76 9.38
N VAL A 296 6.15 5.82 8.15
CA VAL A 296 6.91 6.09 6.93
C VAL A 296 6.52 7.46 6.41
N ALA A 297 7.49 8.28 6.04
CA ALA A 297 7.28 9.52 5.31
C ALA A 297 8.05 9.47 3.98
N ARG A 298 7.39 9.88 2.90
CA ARG A 298 7.91 9.85 1.54
C ARG A 298 7.73 11.23 0.91
N GLN A 299 8.81 11.79 0.36
CA GLN A 299 8.75 12.95 -0.52
C GLN A 299 9.16 12.53 -1.93
N ASN A 300 8.27 12.76 -2.90
CA ASN A 300 8.53 12.47 -4.31
C ASN A 300 9.27 13.64 -4.99
N PRO A 301 9.93 13.41 -6.13
CA PRO A 301 10.68 14.46 -6.83
C PRO A 301 9.78 15.60 -7.32
N SER A 302 10.26 16.84 -7.22
CA SER A 302 9.70 17.98 -7.97
C SER A 302 10.20 17.94 -9.41
N VAL A 303 9.34 18.37 -10.34
CA VAL A 303 9.64 18.45 -11.78
C VAL A 303 9.23 19.83 -12.28
N ASP A 304 10.13 20.55 -12.94
CA ASP A 304 9.78 21.83 -13.59
C ASP A 304 9.29 21.64 -15.03
N GLU A 305 8.64 22.66 -15.61
CA GLU A 305 8.16 22.63 -17.02
C GLU A 305 9.29 22.45 -18.05
N ARG A 306 10.56 22.66 -17.65
CA ARG A 306 11.74 22.45 -18.49
C ARG A 306 12.28 21.02 -18.36
N GLY A 307 11.69 20.21 -17.49
CA GLY A 307 12.02 18.82 -17.25
C GLY A 307 13.21 18.60 -16.32
N HIS A 308 13.62 19.60 -15.54
CA HIS A 308 14.54 19.37 -14.42
C HIS A 308 13.82 18.66 -13.29
N VAL A 309 14.47 17.65 -12.71
CA VAL A 309 13.90 16.82 -11.65
C VAL A 309 14.82 16.84 -10.44
N LYS A 310 14.27 17.07 -9.25
CA LYS A 310 15.02 17.05 -8.01
C LYS A 310 14.13 16.69 -6.84
N THR A 311 14.65 15.88 -5.91
CA THR A 311 13.95 15.50 -4.69
C THR A 311 14.42 16.34 -3.51
N GLY A 312 13.47 16.83 -2.72
CA GLY A 312 13.74 17.51 -1.46
C GLY A 312 13.96 16.51 -0.33
N THR A 313 14.51 16.98 0.77
CA THR A 313 14.55 16.20 2.01
C THR A 313 13.48 16.76 2.95
N PRO A 314 12.43 16.01 3.27
CA PRO A 314 11.38 16.52 4.14
C PRO A 314 11.89 16.57 5.57
N MET A 315 11.53 17.60 6.32
CA MET A 315 11.71 17.60 7.77
C MET A 315 10.48 16.99 8.40
N VAL A 316 10.62 15.82 9.02
CA VAL A 316 9.52 15.13 9.67
C VAL A 316 9.92 14.73 11.08
N ARG A 317 9.05 15.03 12.05
CA ARG A 317 9.21 14.69 13.45
C ARG A 317 7.94 14.08 14.00
N ALA A 318 8.06 13.13 14.91
CA ALA A 318 6.90 12.56 15.58
C ALA A 318 7.10 12.39 17.08
N CYS A 319 5.99 12.35 17.79
CA CYS A 319 5.89 11.88 19.17
C CYS A 319 4.62 11.05 19.34
N GLN A 320 4.58 10.25 20.40
CA GLN A 320 3.45 9.36 20.68
C GLN A 320 3.08 9.40 22.17
N LEU A 321 1.79 9.59 22.44
CA LEU A 321 1.21 9.50 23.78
C LEU A 321 1.03 8.03 24.22
N PRO A 322 0.90 7.76 25.54
CA PRO A 322 0.71 6.40 26.04
C PRO A 322 -0.52 5.65 25.49
N ASP A 323 -1.55 6.38 25.06
CA ASP A 323 -2.76 5.78 24.48
C ASP A 323 -2.63 5.47 22.97
N GLY A 324 -1.44 5.66 22.40
CA GLY A 324 -1.15 5.40 21.00
C GLY A 324 -1.36 6.61 20.09
N THR A 325 -1.87 7.75 20.58
CA THR A 325 -2.01 8.97 19.77
C THR A 325 -0.66 9.43 19.24
N VAL A 326 -0.54 9.61 17.92
CA VAL A 326 0.68 10.07 17.24
C VAL A 326 0.49 11.50 16.76
N ALA A 327 1.43 12.39 17.08
CA ALA A 327 1.55 13.70 16.45
C ALA A 327 2.74 13.71 15.49
N ILE A 328 2.53 14.22 14.27
CA ILE A 328 3.52 14.35 13.20
C ILE A 328 3.64 15.80 12.81
N ASN A 329 4.83 16.36 12.91
CA ASN A 329 5.20 17.62 12.29
C ASN A 329 5.86 17.34 10.96
N TYR A 330 5.45 18.05 9.92
CA TYR A 330 6.05 17.95 8.60
C TYR A 330 6.32 19.34 8.01
N GLU A 331 7.42 19.43 7.29
CA GLU A 331 7.75 20.56 6.44
C GLU A 331 8.46 20.07 5.17
N GLY A 332 7.96 20.49 4.02
CA GLY A 332 8.51 20.20 2.71
C GLY A 332 8.68 21.49 1.93
N ALA A 333 9.94 21.81 1.60
CA ALA A 333 10.25 22.88 0.66
C ALA A 333 10.43 22.30 -0.76
N ASP A 334 10.13 23.12 -1.77
CA ASP A 334 10.40 22.75 -3.15
C ASP A 334 11.92 22.83 -3.44
N PRO A 335 12.59 21.71 -3.77
CA PRO A 335 14.03 21.68 -4.03
C PRO A 335 14.46 22.42 -5.31
N LEU A 336 13.51 22.76 -6.19
CA LEU A 336 13.72 23.52 -7.42
C LEU A 336 13.42 25.01 -7.27
N ALA A 337 12.83 25.43 -6.15
CA ALA A 337 12.58 26.83 -5.85
C ALA A 337 13.88 27.62 -5.69
N LEU A 338 13.79 28.94 -5.89
CA LEU A 338 14.94 29.84 -5.70
C LEU A 338 15.44 29.79 -4.26
N SER A 339 16.75 29.88 -4.07
CA SER A 339 17.37 29.86 -2.74
C SER A 339 16.81 30.98 -1.85
N GLY A 340 16.37 30.65 -0.63
CA GLY A 340 15.80 31.59 0.33
C GLY A 340 14.28 31.68 0.36
N THR A 341 13.58 30.97 -0.53
CA THR A 341 12.10 30.86 -0.53
C THR A 341 11.58 30.10 0.70
N ASP A 342 12.30 29.07 1.14
CA ASP A 342 12.10 28.38 2.42
C ASP A 342 12.13 29.35 3.62
N LYS A 343 13.13 30.24 3.65
CA LYS A 343 13.27 31.27 4.69
C LYS A 343 12.21 32.36 4.61
N ALA A 344 11.54 32.49 3.46
CA ALA A 344 10.40 33.39 3.28
C ALA A 344 9.06 32.74 3.68
N GLY A 345 9.08 31.55 4.29
CA GLY A 345 7.88 30.82 4.72
C GLY A 345 7.14 30.15 3.58
N TRP A 346 7.81 29.93 2.45
CA TRP A 346 7.25 29.32 1.24
C TRP A 346 7.46 27.79 1.23
N SER A 347 6.97 27.14 2.27
CA SER A 347 7.04 25.69 2.46
C SER A 347 5.67 25.11 2.76
N VAL A 348 5.45 23.87 2.34
CA VAL A 348 4.28 23.10 2.75
C VAL A 348 4.56 22.59 4.15
N ARG A 349 3.81 23.04 5.15
CA ARG A 349 4.05 22.69 6.55
C ARG A 349 2.76 22.48 7.32
N GLY A 350 2.85 21.64 8.34
CA GLY A 350 1.74 21.39 9.22
C GLY A 350 2.07 20.45 10.37
N GLN A 351 1.06 20.24 11.20
CA GLN A 351 1.04 19.29 12.30
C GLN A 351 -0.24 18.47 12.20
N THR A 352 -0.10 17.15 12.20
CA THR A 352 -1.22 16.19 12.17
C THR A 352 -1.20 15.35 13.43
N ILE A 353 -2.34 15.23 14.10
CA ILE A 353 -2.54 14.38 15.26
C ILE A 353 -3.53 13.28 14.88
N VAL A 354 -3.09 12.04 15.00
CA VAL A 354 -3.89 10.85 14.75
C VAL A 354 -4.16 10.17 16.08
N THR A 355 -5.42 10.13 16.49
CA THR A 355 -5.85 9.50 17.74
C THR A 355 -6.57 8.17 17.44
N PRO A 356 -5.99 7.02 17.80
CA PRO A 356 -6.66 5.71 17.76
C PRO A 356 -7.98 5.69 18.55
N GLY A 357 -8.92 4.83 18.14
CA GLY A 357 -10.20 4.69 18.82
C GLY A 357 -10.90 3.36 18.52
N PRO A 358 -11.94 3.00 19.30
CA PRO A 358 -12.67 1.74 19.13
C PRO A 358 -13.35 1.62 17.76
N ASP A 359 -13.83 2.74 17.21
CA ASP A 359 -14.46 2.81 15.88
C ASP A 359 -13.47 3.16 14.76
N GLY A 360 -12.17 3.04 15.05
CA GLY A 360 -11.06 3.49 14.22
C GLY A 360 -10.54 4.87 14.61
N ALA A 361 -9.50 5.32 13.91
CA ALA A 361 -8.80 6.55 14.22
C ALA A 361 -9.64 7.80 13.88
N ARG A 362 -9.28 8.91 14.53
CA ARG A 362 -9.68 10.27 14.16
C ARG A 362 -8.44 11.10 13.85
N VAL A 363 -8.59 12.13 13.03
CA VAL A 363 -7.51 13.03 12.64
C VAL A 363 -7.87 14.48 12.97
N SER A 364 -6.90 15.23 13.46
CA SER A 364 -6.96 16.67 13.68
C SER A 364 -5.60 17.28 13.39
N GLY A 365 -5.54 18.61 13.20
CA GLY A 365 -4.27 19.23 12.86
C GLY A 365 -4.39 20.67 12.42
N GLU A 366 -3.27 21.21 11.97
CA GLU A 366 -3.15 22.51 11.32
C GLU A 366 -2.17 22.41 10.16
N ARG A 367 -2.46 23.10 9.07
CA ARG A 367 -1.67 23.04 7.83
C ARG A 367 -1.71 24.34 7.06
N THR A 368 -0.74 24.56 6.18
CA THR A 368 -0.85 25.53 5.09
C THR A 368 -2.05 25.21 4.21
N ASN A 369 -2.71 26.23 3.63
CA ASN A 369 -3.91 26.02 2.80
C ASN A 369 -3.61 25.32 1.46
N PHE A 370 -2.33 25.20 1.10
CA PHE A 370 -1.84 24.48 -0.08
C PHE A 370 -0.80 23.43 0.33
N PRO A 371 -0.75 22.24 -0.31
CA PRO A 371 -1.59 21.76 -1.42
C PRO A 371 -2.90 21.11 -0.92
N SER A 372 -3.60 20.29 -1.71
CA SER A 372 -4.71 19.47 -1.23
C SER A 372 -4.21 18.35 -0.31
N VAL A 373 -5.03 17.93 0.66
CA VAL A 373 -4.70 16.85 1.59
C VAL A 373 -5.83 15.83 1.70
N GLU A 374 -5.47 14.56 1.78
CA GLU A 374 -6.38 13.47 2.05
C GLU A 374 -5.80 12.48 3.06
N THR A 375 -6.64 11.99 3.96
CA THR A 375 -6.28 11.00 4.96
C THR A 375 -7.32 9.88 4.98
N TYR A 376 -6.84 8.64 4.87
CA TYR A 376 -7.66 7.44 4.98
C TYR A 376 -7.10 6.49 6.03
N GLN A 377 -7.98 5.67 6.60
CA GLN A 377 -7.61 4.54 7.44
C GLN A 377 -8.00 3.24 6.74
N TYR A 378 -7.05 2.32 6.62
CA TYR A 378 -7.22 0.97 6.12
C TYR A 378 -7.23 -0.02 7.29
N MET A 379 -8.41 -0.51 7.63
CA MET A 379 -8.62 -1.42 8.75
C MET A 379 -8.08 -2.83 8.43
N PRO A 380 -7.66 -3.61 9.44
CA PRO A 380 -7.20 -4.99 9.23
C PRO A 380 -8.25 -5.92 8.60
N ASP A 381 -9.55 -5.59 8.74
CA ASP A 381 -10.66 -6.33 8.13
C ASP A 381 -10.95 -5.94 6.67
N GLY A 382 -10.10 -5.10 6.06
CA GLY A 382 -10.21 -4.65 4.68
C GLY A 382 -11.12 -3.42 4.47
N ARG A 383 -11.81 -2.93 5.52
CA ARG A 383 -12.60 -1.69 5.40
C ARG A 383 -11.70 -0.46 5.27
N THR A 384 -12.10 0.48 4.43
CA THR A 384 -11.44 1.79 4.30
C THR A 384 -12.34 2.90 4.84
N ARG A 385 -11.77 3.83 5.61
CA ARG A 385 -12.47 5.00 6.16
C ARG A 385 -11.80 6.28 5.70
N ALA A 386 -12.57 7.22 5.16
CA ALA A 386 -12.09 8.58 4.94
C ALA A 386 -12.07 9.35 6.26
N LEU A 387 -10.90 9.89 6.64
CA LEU A 387 -10.72 10.68 7.86
C LEU A 387 -10.67 12.18 7.55
N LEU A 388 -10.01 12.57 6.46
CA LEU A 388 -9.88 13.95 6.01
C LEU A 388 -9.85 14.00 4.48
N ARG A 389 -10.53 14.98 3.89
CA ARG A 389 -10.37 15.39 2.49
C ARG A 389 -10.56 16.88 2.43
N GLU A 390 -9.48 17.61 2.19
CA GLU A 390 -9.50 19.06 2.05
C GLU A 390 -8.83 19.46 0.75
N ASP A 391 -9.60 20.16 -0.05
CA ASP A 391 -9.16 20.69 -1.32
C ASP A 391 -8.43 22.02 -1.07
N SER A 392 -7.31 22.27 -1.76
CA SER A 392 -6.67 23.60 -1.75
C SER A 392 -7.56 24.69 -2.35
N GLY A 393 -8.67 24.32 -3.01
CA GLY A 393 -9.74 25.21 -3.48
C GLY A 393 -9.40 25.94 -4.78
N ASP A 394 -8.23 26.58 -4.85
CA ASP A 394 -7.76 27.26 -6.06
C ASP A 394 -7.03 26.26 -6.99
N HIS A 395 -7.70 25.89 -8.08
CA HIS A 395 -7.18 24.97 -9.10
C HIS A 395 -6.53 25.74 -10.25
N THR A 396 -5.76 26.78 -9.92
CA THR A 396 -4.95 27.54 -10.87
C THR A 396 -3.47 27.41 -10.58
N GLU A 397 -2.65 27.81 -11.55
CA GLU A 397 -1.19 27.85 -11.40
C GLU A 397 -0.71 28.76 -10.25
N PHE A 398 -1.57 29.67 -9.79
CA PHE A 398 -1.30 30.66 -8.75
C PHE A 398 -1.61 30.16 -7.33
N GLY A 399 -2.18 28.96 -7.17
CA GLY A 399 -2.56 28.39 -5.87
C GLY A 399 -1.48 28.53 -4.79
N PRO A 400 -0.21 28.14 -5.03
CA PRO A 400 0.84 28.33 -4.04
C PRO A 400 1.03 29.79 -3.60
N MET A 401 0.94 30.75 -4.52
CA MET A 401 1.11 32.18 -4.19
C MET A 401 -0.01 32.76 -3.37
N ARG A 402 -1.21 32.21 -3.56
CA ARG A 402 -2.38 32.66 -2.84
C ARG A 402 -2.48 32.01 -1.47
N ASP A 403 -2.16 30.72 -1.36
CA ASP A 403 -2.62 29.88 -0.27
C ASP A 403 -1.50 29.37 0.66
N LEU A 404 -0.25 29.24 0.21
CA LEU A 404 0.86 28.87 1.10
C LEU A 404 1.12 29.85 2.25
N PRO A 405 0.93 31.18 2.09
CA PRO A 405 1.09 32.12 3.20
C PRO A 405 0.04 31.97 4.32
N PHE A 406 -1.06 31.26 4.05
CA PHE A 406 -2.17 31.09 4.98
C PHE A 406 -2.27 29.63 5.46
N GLN A 407 -2.97 29.46 6.56
CA GLN A 407 -3.15 28.19 7.24
C GLN A 407 -4.50 28.13 7.92
N HIS A 408 -4.94 26.92 8.24
CA HIS A 408 -6.11 26.68 9.08
C HIS A 408 -5.97 25.38 9.85
N SER A 409 -6.74 25.28 10.94
CA SER A 409 -6.87 24.04 11.71
C SER A 409 -8.08 23.23 11.25
N TYR A 410 -8.01 21.92 11.43
CA TYR A 410 -9.08 20.97 11.16
C TYR A 410 -9.25 19.98 12.32
N GLY A 411 -10.43 19.39 12.43
CA GLY A 411 -10.78 18.50 13.55
C GLY A 411 -10.73 19.20 14.92
N GLN A 412 -10.44 18.43 15.98
CA GLN A 412 -10.35 18.94 17.36
C GLN A 412 -8.92 19.36 17.75
N TYR A 413 -8.21 20.05 16.85
CA TYR A 413 -6.77 20.28 16.95
C TYR A 413 -6.33 20.88 18.30
N SER A 414 -6.92 21.99 18.76
CA SER A 414 -6.51 22.62 20.02
C SER A 414 -6.68 21.70 21.23
N THR A 415 -7.75 20.89 21.23
CA THR A 415 -8.00 19.91 22.30
C THR A 415 -6.99 18.78 22.25
N ASP A 416 -6.73 18.21 21.06
CA ASP A 416 -5.79 17.11 20.89
C ASP A 416 -4.34 17.54 21.17
N LEU A 417 -3.95 18.73 20.70
CA LEU A 417 -2.64 19.32 20.97
C LEU A 417 -2.40 19.56 22.46
N SER A 418 -3.42 19.98 23.21
CA SER A 418 -3.30 20.25 24.65
C SER A 418 -2.90 19.03 25.50
N ARG A 419 -3.01 17.83 24.93
CA ARG A 419 -2.64 16.55 25.56
C ARG A 419 -1.13 16.30 25.53
N PHE A 420 -0.41 16.98 24.64
CA PHE A 420 1.04 16.87 24.52
C PHE A 420 1.74 17.90 25.43
N PRO A 421 2.88 17.56 26.03
CA PRO A 421 3.68 18.51 26.77
C PRO A 421 4.20 19.58 25.82
N LYS A 422 4.12 20.82 26.29
CA LYS A 422 4.63 21.98 25.57
C LYS A 422 6.12 22.08 25.80
N ASP A 423 6.85 22.36 24.74
CA ASP A 423 8.27 22.69 24.84
C ASP A 423 8.45 23.95 25.70
N PRO A 424 9.12 23.85 26.86
CA PRO A 424 9.26 24.94 27.83
C PRO A 424 10.04 26.14 27.29
N ASP A 425 10.88 25.94 26.27
CA ASP A 425 11.70 27.01 25.65
C ASP A 425 11.01 27.68 24.45
N SER A 426 9.77 27.27 24.15
CA SER A 426 9.10 27.69 22.94
C SER A 426 8.19 28.90 23.13
N VAL A 427 8.33 29.88 22.22
CA VAL A 427 7.46 31.05 22.18
C VAL A 427 6.13 30.62 21.54
N ALA A 428 5.06 30.54 22.33
CA ALA A 428 3.72 30.10 21.88
C ALA A 428 3.10 30.97 20.77
N TYR A 429 3.73 32.10 20.44
CA TYR A 429 3.35 33.00 19.36
C TYR A 429 4.31 32.81 18.17
N GLY A 430 4.02 31.84 17.32
CA GLY A 430 4.71 31.61 16.06
C GLY A 430 3.80 30.86 15.08
N PRO A 431 4.06 30.95 13.76
CA PRO A 431 3.38 30.08 12.82
C PRO A 431 3.71 28.61 13.16
N PRO A 432 2.78 27.67 12.95
CA PRO A 432 2.97 26.23 13.11
C PRO A 432 4.19 25.71 12.35
N PRO A 433 4.66 24.50 12.73
CA PRO A 433 4.05 23.60 13.70
C PRO A 433 4.22 24.05 15.16
N HIS A 434 3.20 23.84 15.99
CA HIS A 434 3.29 24.19 17.40
C HIS A 434 4.31 23.29 18.11
N PRO A 435 5.13 23.86 19.01
CA PRO A 435 6.19 23.13 19.71
C PRO A 435 5.61 22.04 20.62
N ILE A 436 6.00 20.79 20.37
CA ILE A 436 5.73 19.64 21.25
C ILE A 436 7.08 19.13 21.78
N GLU A 437 7.18 19.02 23.11
CA GLU A 437 8.38 18.52 23.76
C GLU A 437 8.64 17.04 23.39
N GLY A 438 9.90 16.67 23.20
CA GLY A 438 10.31 15.27 23.03
C GLY A 438 10.05 14.68 21.64
N MET A 439 9.65 15.49 20.66
CA MET A 439 9.55 15.04 19.27
C MET A 439 10.88 14.49 18.75
N THR A 440 10.81 13.33 18.10
CA THR A 440 11.96 12.63 17.53
C THR A 440 11.94 12.78 16.01
N GLU A 441 13.08 13.16 15.43
CA GLU A 441 13.26 13.22 13.97
C GLU A 441 13.22 11.82 13.34
N PHE A 442 12.67 11.72 12.15
CA PHE A 442 12.71 10.49 11.37
C PHE A 442 14.15 10.21 10.90
N GLY A 443 14.46 8.94 10.65
CA GLY A 443 15.77 8.52 10.14
C GLY A 443 15.67 7.70 8.86
N GLY A 444 16.81 7.17 8.42
CA GLY A 444 16.88 6.33 7.22
C GLY A 444 16.22 4.96 7.43
N VAL A 445 15.77 4.36 6.33
CA VAL A 445 15.08 3.05 6.27
C VAL A 445 15.88 1.92 6.95
N SER A 446 17.21 1.93 6.82
CA SER A 446 18.09 0.90 7.39
C SER A 446 18.37 1.04 8.89
N ASN A 447 18.08 2.21 9.48
CA ASN A 447 18.28 2.46 10.91
C ASN A 447 17.25 3.46 11.44
N PRO A 448 15.96 3.07 11.50
CA PRO A 448 14.91 3.95 11.93
C PRO A 448 15.02 4.25 13.44
N PRO A 449 15.00 5.52 13.87
CA PRO A 449 14.94 5.88 15.27
C PRO A 449 13.64 5.37 15.91
N THR A 450 13.63 5.28 17.23
CA THR A 450 12.43 4.96 18.01
C THR A 450 11.98 6.20 18.77
N ILE A 451 10.69 6.53 18.72
CA ILE A 451 10.13 7.68 19.43
C ILE A 451 10.45 7.55 20.93
N LYS A 452 10.97 8.63 21.52
CA LYS A 452 11.04 8.79 22.96
C LYS A 452 9.63 9.09 23.46
N GLY A 453 8.99 8.12 24.12
CA GLY A 453 7.62 8.26 24.58
C GLY A 453 7.44 9.52 25.44
N VAL A 454 6.26 10.12 25.34
CA VAL A 454 5.87 11.24 26.19
C VAL A 454 5.52 10.70 27.58
N GLY A 455 6.27 11.13 28.60
CA GLY A 455 6.22 10.62 29.98
C GLY A 455 4.96 10.99 30.74
#